data_AF-A0A151T8T6-F1
#
_entry.id   AF-A0A151T8T6-F1
#
_cell.length_a   1.000
_cell.length_b   1.000
_cell.length_c   1.000
_cell.angle_alpha   90.00
_cell.angle_beta   90.00
_cell.angle_gamma   90.00
#
_symmetry.space_group_name_H-M   'P 1'
#
loop_
_entity.id
_entity.type
_entity.pdbx_description
1 polymer ?
#
loop_
_entity_poly.entity_id
_entity_poly.type
_entity_poly.pdbx_seq_one_letter_code
_entity_poly.pdbx_strand_id
1 'polypeptide(L)' 'MQKGLMIVWQRNFKNMICMSNSLRVVNLVLGSRELFHRYAVLVTKIKDLLGREWRTSLVL' A
#
# COMPACT_ATOMS: atom_id res chain seq x y z
N MET A 1 2.94 2.23 -6.81
CA MET A 1 2.29 2.31 -5.49
C MET A 1 3.17 2.95 -4.41
N GLN A 2 4.25 2.29 -3.93
CA GLN A 2 5.04 2.76 -2.77
C GLN A 2 5.57 4.21 -2.90
N LYS A 3 6.18 4.58 -4.04
CA LYS A 3 6.63 5.97 -4.27
C LYS A 3 5.49 7.00 -4.21
N GLY A 4 4.32 6.65 -4.76
CA GLY A 4 3.13 7.52 -4.70
C GLY A 4 2.62 7.73 -3.28
N LEU A 5 2.52 6.64 -2.50
CA LEU A 5 2.16 6.71 -1.08
C LEU A 5 3.13 7.61 -0.29
N MET A 6 4.44 7.49 -0.54
CA MET A 6 5.44 8.35 0.12
C MET A 6 5.26 9.83 -0.20
N ILE A 7 5.02 10.19 -1.47
CA ILE A 7 4.81 11.59 -1.88
C ILE A 7 3.58 12.16 -1.18
N VAL A 8 2.48 11.40 -1.17
CA VAL A 8 1.22 11.85 -0.55
C VAL A 8 1.38 12.01 0.96
N TRP A 9 2.09 11.08 1.61
CA TRP A 9 2.41 11.18 3.03
C TRP A 9 3.28 12.40 3.35
N GLN A 10 4.36 12.62 2.58
CA GLN A 10 5.26 13.77 2.75
C GLN A 10 4.56 15.11 2.56
N ARG A 11 3.53 15.16 1.71
CA ARG A 11 2.69 16.34 1.48
C ARG A 11 1.54 16.48 2.50
N ASN A 12 1.50 15.64 3.53
CA ASN A 12 0.52 15.67 4.63
C ASN A 12 -0.96 15.56 4.17
N PHE A 13 -1.22 14.91 3.04
CA PHE A 13 -2.59 14.58 2.67
C PHE A 13 -3.16 13.54 3.64
N LYS A 14 -4.40 13.75 4.07
CA LYS A 14 -5.07 12.88 5.04
C LYS A 14 -6.07 11.92 4.41
N ASN A 15 -6.47 12.15 3.16
CA ASN A 15 -7.47 11.34 2.46
C ASN A 15 -6.93 10.97 1.08
N MET A 16 -6.90 9.67 0.76
CA MET A 16 -6.45 9.21 -0.55
C MET A 16 -7.11 7.89 -0.96
N ILE A 17 -7.21 7.69 -2.26
CA ILE A 17 -7.57 6.41 -2.87
C ILE A 17 -6.36 5.94 -3.66
N CYS A 18 -5.90 4.71 -3.38
CA CYS A 18 -4.85 4.07 -4.16
C CYS A 18 -5.49 3.05 -5.09
N MET A 19 -5.43 3.30 -6.40
CA MET A 19 -5.96 2.40 -7.42
C MET A 19 -4.84 1.52 -7.99
N SER A 20 -5.12 0.23 -8.22
CA SER A 20 -4.17 -0.73 -8.77
C SER A 20 -4.85 -1.65 -9.76
N ASN A 21 -4.52 -1.51 -11.05
CA ASN A 21 -4.99 -2.35 -12.14
C ASN A 21 -4.53 -3.82 -12.10
N SER A 22 -3.92 -4.26 -10.99
CA SER A 22 -3.40 -5.61 -10.80
C SER A 22 -4.03 -6.24 -9.57
N LEU A 23 -4.91 -7.20 -9.81
CA LEU A 23 -5.53 -8.01 -8.76
C LEU A 23 -4.48 -8.70 -7.90
N ARG A 24 -3.36 -9.10 -8.50
CA ARG A 24 -2.23 -9.72 -7.79
C ARG A 24 -1.62 -8.78 -6.76
N VAL A 25 -1.43 -7.50 -7.11
CA VAL A 25 -0.90 -6.48 -6.20
C VAL A 25 -1.89 -6.20 -5.07
N VAL A 26 -3.18 -6.07 -5.39
CA VAL A 26 -4.22 -5.88 -4.38
C VAL A 26 -4.26 -7.07 -3.40
N ASN A 27 -4.23 -8.30 -3.91
CA ASN A 27 -4.21 -9.50 -3.06
C ASN A 27 -2.93 -9.64 -2.24
N LEU A 28 -1.77 -9.24 -2.76
CA LEU A 28 -0.52 -9.22 -1.98
C LEU A 28 -0.56 -8.21 -0.82
N VAL A 29 -1.17 -7.04 -1.06
CA VAL A 29 -1.22 -5.94 -0.07
C VAL A 29 -2.36 -6.12 0.93
N LEU A 30 -3.52 -6.64 0.51
CA LEU A 30 -4.67 -6.88 1.39
C LEU A 30 -4.66 -8.29 2.02
N GLY A 31 -4.04 -9.26 1.37
CA GLY A 31 -3.98 -10.64 1.82
C GLY A 31 -3.04 -10.86 3.00
N SER A 32 -3.05 -12.11 3.47
CA SER A 32 -2.20 -12.61 4.57
C SER A 32 -0.71 -12.32 4.36
N ARG A 33 0.06 -12.21 5.46
CA ARG A 33 1.53 -12.11 5.43
C ARG A 33 2.12 -13.43 4.91
N GLU A 34 2.14 -13.62 3.60
CA GLU A 34 3.09 -14.54 3.01
C GLU A 34 4.49 -13.95 3.21
N LEU A 35 5.23 -14.47 4.19
CA LEU A 35 6.53 -13.92 4.57
C LEU A 35 7.64 -14.28 3.56
N PHE A 36 7.39 -15.24 2.67
CA PHE A 36 8.40 -15.84 1.80
C PHE A 36 8.13 -15.59 0.32
N HIS A 37 8.27 -14.34 -0.12
CA HIS A 37 8.29 -14.01 -1.55
C HIS A 37 9.23 -12.85 -1.83
N ARG A 38 9.70 -12.73 -3.08
CA ARG A 38 10.68 -11.70 -3.51
C ARG A 38 10.25 -10.24 -3.27
N TYR A 39 8.96 -10.01 -2.98
CA TYR A 39 8.38 -8.69 -2.75
C TYR A 39 8.00 -8.45 -1.28
N ALA A 40 8.31 -9.37 -0.35
CA ALA A 40 7.82 -9.31 1.04
C ALA A 40 8.21 -8.01 1.73
N VAL A 41 9.44 -7.53 1.52
CA VAL A 41 9.92 -6.24 2.05
C VAL A 41 9.12 -5.06 1.47
N LEU A 42 8.84 -5.07 0.16
CA LEU A 42 8.10 -3.99 -0.49
C LEU A 42 6.63 -3.97 -0.04
N VAL A 43 6.01 -5.14 0.04
CA VAL A 43 4.62 -5.30 0.53
C VAL A 43 4.52 -4.85 1.99
N THR A 44 5.49 -5.19 2.83
CA THR A 44 5.52 -4.74 4.23
C THR A 44 5.60 -3.22 4.30
N LYS A 45 6.50 -2.58 3.56
CA LYS A 45 6.59 -1.10 3.49
C LYS A 45 5.29 -0.44 3.02
N ILE A 46 4.59 -1.05 2.06
CA ILE A 46 3.30 -0.56 1.58
C ILE A 46 2.23 -0.69 2.67
N LYS A 47 2.15 -1.86 3.33
CA LYS A 47 1.24 -2.10 4.46
C LYS A 47 1.48 -1.10 5.59
N ASP A 48 2.75 -0.87 5.96
CA ASP A 48 3.13 0.10 6.98
C ASP A 48 2.75 1.54 6.60
N LEU A 49 2.82 1.89 5.31
CA LEU A 49 2.35 3.20 4.83
C LEU A 49 0.84 3.29 4.90
N LEU A 50 0.11 2.29 4.41
CA LEU A 50 -1.36 2.28 4.43
C LEU A 50 -1.94 2.31 5.85
N GLY A 51 -1.26 1.69 6.81
CA GLY A 51 -1.66 1.64 8.22
C GLY A 51 -1.35 2.88 9.05
N ARG A 52 -0.81 3.97 8.46
CA ARG A 52 -0.58 5.23 9.19
C ARG A 52 -1.89 5.95 9.53
N GLU A 53 -1.77 7.03 10.30
CA GLU A 53 -2.89 7.90 10.68
C GLU A 53 -3.34 8.82 9.52
N TRP A 54 -3.95 8.19 8.51
CA TRP A 54 -4.60 8.82 7.36
C TRP A 54 -5.72 7.91 6.83
N ARG A 55 -6.73 8.49 6.19
CA ARG A 55 -7.81 7.74 5.53
C ARG A 55 -7.33 7.26 4.17
N THR A 56 -7.10 5.97 4.06
CA THR A 56 -6.66 5.34 2.81
C THR A 56 -7.57 4.19 2.43
N SER A 57 -7.85 4.09 1.13
CA SER A 57 -8.56 2.95 0.55
C SER A 57 -7.74 2.41 -0.62
N LEU A 58 -7.54 1.10 -0.66
CA LEU A 58 -6.93 0.40 -1.79
C LEU A 58 -8.04 -0.24 -2.64
N VAL A 59 -8.10 0.12 -3.91
CA VAL A 59 -9.11 -0.36 -4.86
C VAL A 59 -8.44 -0.95 -6.11
N LEU A 60 -9.15 -1.86 -6.77
CA LEU A 60 -8.76 -2.43 -8.07
C LEU A 60 -9.00 -1.39 -9.18
#